data_AF-A0A3D5NCI1-F1
#
_entry.id   AF-A0A3D5NCI1-F1
#
_cell.length_a   1.000
_cell.length_b   1.000
_cell.length_c   1.000
_cell.angle_alpha   90.00
_cell.angle_beta   90.00
_cell.angle_gamma   90.00
#
_symmetry.space_group_name_H-M   'P 1'
#
loop_
_entity.id
_entity.type
_entity.pdbx_description
1 polymer ?
#
loop_
_entity_poly.entity_id
_entity_poly.type
_entity_poly.pdbx_seq_one_letter_code
_entity_poly.pdbx_strand_id
1 'polypeptide(L)'
;MASGTNIMTNSTEFERLRRLHKVLVMFYEQNISQAKIAEMTGLSHTTVNRLVKEGQERGLVEITVKSPFGNMTDLGAIIAELGRIENAIVVPEVSTDPQITIKSTADA
;
A
#
# COMPACT_ATOMS: atom_id res chain seq x y z
N MET A 1 36.85 -24.76 -13.75
CA MET A 1 36.49 -23.50 -14.45
C MET A 1 35.08 -22.98 -14.09
N ALA A 2 34.55 -23.22 -12.88
CA ALA A 2 33.16 -22.89 -12.50
C ALA A 2 33.01 -21.71 -11.52
N SER A 3 34.11 -21.05 -11.10
CA SER A 3 34.04 -19.96 -10.11
C SER A 3 33.73 -18.57 -10.70
N GLY A 4 33.88 -18.36 -12.01
CA GLY A 4 33.68 -17.05 -12.65
C GLY A 4 32.22 -16.65 -12.87
N THR A 5 31.34 -17.62 -13.15
CA THR A 5 29.93 -17.36 -13.48
C THR A 5 29.12 -16.94 -12.24
N ASN A 6 29.39 -17.53 -11.07
CA ASN A 6 28.62 -17.26 -9.85
C ASN A 6 28.88 -15.85 -9.27
N ILE A 7 30.08 -15.29 -9.43
CA ILE A 7 30.41 -13.94 -8.91
C ILE A 7 29.76 -12.85 -9.78
N MET A 8 29.76 -13.02 -11.10
CA MET A 8 29.20 -12.03 -12.02
C MET A 8 27.66 -11.93 -11.89
N THR A 9 26.96 -13.07 -11.75
CA THR A 9 25.51 -13.11 -11.52
C THR A 9 25.10 -12.42 -10.23
N ASN A 10 25.83 -12.64 -9.13
CA ASN A 10 25.54 -11.99 -7.84
C ASN A 10 25.71 -10.46 -7.90
N SER A 11 26.74 -9.97 -8.61
CA SER A 11 26.94 -8.52 -8.78
C SER A 11 25.81 -7.88 -9.60
N THR A 12 25.32 -8.56 -10.65
CA THR A 12 24.23 -8.02 -11.48
C THR A 12 22.90 -7.96 -10.75
N GLU A 13 22.59 -8.98 -9.94
CA GLU A 13 21.35 -9.00 -9.16
C GLU A 13 21.39 -7.93 -8.05
N PHE A 14 22.54 -7.75 -7.41
CA PHE A 14 22.70 -6.69 -6.41
C PHE A 14 22.48 -5.29 -6.98
N GLU A 15 23.04 -4.99 -8.17
CA GLU A 15 22.81 -3.72 -8.85
C GLU A 15 21.34 -3.52 -9.25
N ARG A 16 20.64 -4.60 -9.61
CA ARG A 16 19.22 -4.56 -9.93
C ARG A 16 18.37 -4.27 -8.69
N LEU A 17 18.64 -4.95 -7.58
CA LEU A 17 17.97 -4.71 -6.29
C LEU A 17 18.22 -3.29 -5.77
N ARG A 18 19.45 -2.78 -5.92
CA ARG A 18 19.78 -1.40 -5.55
C ARG A 18 18.98 -0.38 -6.36
N ARG A 19 18.81 -0.61 -7.68
CA ARG A 19 17.96 0.23 -8.53
C ARG A 19 16.50 0.15 -8.13
N LEU A 20 15.98 -1.06 -7.87
CA LEU A 20 14.62 -1.28 -7.39
C LEU A 20 14.35 -0.48 -6.11
N HIS A 21 15.19 -0.67 -5.09
CA HIS A 21 15.10 0.05 -3.82
C HIS A 21 15.10 1.57 -4.03
N LYS A 22 16.03 2.10 -4.84
CA LYS A 22 16.09 3.53 -5.13
C LYS A 22 14.79 4.06 -5.75
N VAL A 23 14.19 3.33 -6.69
CA VAL A 23 12.92 3.73 -7.32
C VAL A 23 11.77 3.70 -6.31
N LEU A 24 11.70 2.69 -5.44
CA LEU A 24 10.66 2.59 -4.41
C LEU A 24 10.75 3.74 -3.40
N VAL A 25 11.96 4.07 -2.93
CA VAL A 25 12.18 5.23 -2.03
C VAL A 25 11.74 6.54 -2.69
N MET A 26 12.13 6.78 -3.95
CA MET A 26 11.73 7.98 -4.67
C MET A 26 10.20 8.08 -4.83
N PHE A 27 9.53 6.96 -5.09
CA PHE A 27 8.09 6.95 -5.32
C PHE A 27 7.27 7.05 -4.02
N TYR A 28 7.52 6.17 -3.04
CA TYR A 28 6.70 6.06 -1.84
C TYR A 28 7.11 7.01 -0.71
N GLU A 29 8.41 7.22 -0.49
CA GLU A 29 8.87 8.09 0.60
C GLU A 29 8.98 9.55 0.16
N GLN A 30 9.48 9.78 -1.06
CA GLN A 30 9.73 11.14 -1.56
C GLN A 30 8.56 11.69 -2.40
N ASN A 31 7.50 10.91 -2.64
CA ASN A 31 6.33 11.30 -3.43
C ASN A 31 6.67 11.81 -4.85
N ILE A 32 7.76 11.33 -5.45
CA ILE A 32 8.15 11.71 -6.81
C ILE A 32 7.33 10.87 -7.80
N SER A 33 6.72 11.52 -8.79
CA SER A 33 5.93 10.83 -9.81
C SER A 33 6.82 9.91 -10.67
N GLN A 34 6.25 8.80 -11.17
CA GLN A 34 6.99 7.85 -12.01
C GLN A 34 7.60 8.50 -13.27
N ALA A 35 6.91 9.47 -13.86
CA ALA A 35 7.43 10.27 -14.98
C ALA A 35 8.67 11.08 -14.58
N LYS A 36 8.64 11.73 -13.42
CA LYS A 36 9.79 12.50 -12.93
C LYS A 36 10.95 11.60 -12.52
N ILE A 37 10.66 10.43 -11.95
CA ILE A 37 11.69 9.41 -11.67
C ILE A 37 12.36 8.95 -12.96
N ALA A 38 11.59 8.71 -14.03
CA ALA A 38 12.14 8.33 -15.33
C ALA A 38 13.14 9.38 -15.86
N GLU A 39 12.77 10.67 -15.81
CA GLU A 39 13.66 11.79 -16.15
C GLU A 39 14.93 11.82 -15.28
N MET A 40 14.79 11.69 -13.95
CA MET A 40 15.91 11.81 -13.00
C MET A 40 16.87 10.62 -13.04
N THR A 41 16.39 9.44 -13.44
CA THR A 41 17.18 8.19 -13.42
C THR A 41 17.67 7.77 -14.81
N GLY A 42 17.19 8.42 -15.88
CA GLY A 42 17.44 8.03 -17.27
C GLY A 42 16.77 6.71 -17.67
N LEU A 43 15.85 6.20 -16.84
CA LEU A 43 15.09 4.99 -17.13
C LEU A 43 13.86 5.33 -17.97
N SER A 44 13.39 4.38 -18.78
CA SER A 44 12.11 4.56 -19.47
C SER A 44 10.95 4.55 -18.47
N HIS A 45 9.85 5.23 -18.81
CA HIS A 45 8.62 5.23 -18.01
C HIS A 45 8.12 3.79 -17.73
N THR A 46 8.15 2.92 -18.74
CA THR A 46 7.80 1.50 -18.62
C THR A 46 8.70 0.76 -17.62
N THR A 47 10.00 1.07 -17.58
CA THR A 47 10.93 0.45 -16.63
C THR A 47 10.64 0.89 -15.21
N VAL A 48 10.40 2.18 -14.98
CA VAL A 48 10.04 2.71 -13.66
C VAL A 48 8.73 2.09 -13.17
N ASN A 49 7.69 2.05 -14.01
CA ASN A 49 6.41 1.42 -13.66
C ASN A 49 6.59 -0.04 -13.27
N ARG A 50 7.38 -0.79 -14.05
CA ARG A 50 7.68 -2.20 -13.76
C ARG A 50 8.39 -2.37 -12.42
N LEU A 51 9.35 -1.50 -12.08
CA LEU A 51 10.06 -1.57 -10.80
C LEU A 51 9.12 -1.28 -9.62
N VAL A 52 8.23 -0.29 -9.74
CA VAL A 52 7.24 0.00 -8.68
C VAL A 52 6.32 -1.20 -8.45
N LYS A 53 5.76 -1.77 -9.53
CA LYS A 53 4.90 -2.97 -9.45
C LYS A 53 5.65 -4.17 -8.85
N GLU A 54 6.87 -4.41 -9.30
CA GLU A 54 7.71 -5.48 -8.77
C GLU A 54 7.95 -5.33 -7.26
N GLY A 55 8.19 -4.11 -6.77
CA GLY A 55 8.33 -3.87 -5.33
C GLY A 55 7.08 -4.22 -4.52
N GLN A 56 5.90 -3.92 -5.07
CA GLN A 56 4.63 -4.28 -4.46
C GLN A 56 4.41 -5.80 -4.48
N GLU A 57 4.59 -6.44 -5.64
CA GLU A 57 4.40 -7.89 -5.83
C GLU A 57 5.34 -8.73 -4.96
N ARG A 58 6.57 -8.24 -4.74
CA ARG A 58 7.58 -8.91 -3.89
C ARG A 58 7.45 -8.57 -2.41
N GLY A 59 6.49 -7.73 -2.01
CA GLY A 59 6.29 -7.34 -0.61
C GLY A 59 7.41 -6.45 -0.04
N LEU A 60 8.13 -5.72 -0.90
CA LEU A 60 9.18 -4.78 -0.48
C LEU A 60 8.60 -3.45 0.03
N VAL A 61 7.29 -3.27 -0.10
CA VAL A 61 6.56 -2.08 0.36
C VAL A 61 5.32 -2.54 1.09
N GLU A 62 5.16 -2.05 2.32
CA GLU A 62 3.93 -2.17 3.09
C GLU A 62 3.20 -0.83 3.04
N ILE A 63 1.96 -0.82 2.56
CA ILE A 63 1.14 0.39 2.47
C ILE A 63 0.05 0.31 3.52
N THR A 64 0.13 1.15 4.54
CA THR A 64 -0.92 1.28 5.56
C THR A 64 -1.74 2.54 5.29
N VAL A 65 -3.02 2.37 4.98
CA VAL A 65 -3.97 3.48 4.89
C VAL A 65 -4.64 3.64 6.25
N LYS A 66 -4.37 4.76 6.93
CA LYS A 66 -5.03 5.09 8.20
C LYS A 66 -6.37 5.76 7.92
N SER A 67 -7.45 5.14 8.38
CA SER A 67 -8.79 5.73 8.30
C SER A 67 -8.93 6.88 9.32
N PRO A 68 -9.44 8.06 8.92
CA PRO A 68 -9.76 9.12 9.86
C PRO A 68 -10.93 8.74 10.78
N PHE A 69 -11.68 7.69 10.45
CA PHE A 69 -12.76 7.13 11.27
C PHE A 69 -12.25 6.15 12.34
N GLY A 70 -10.93 6.04 12.54
CA GLY A 70 -10.34 5.11 13.52
C GLY A 70 -10.69 3.64 13.24
N ASN A 71 -10.40 2.78 14.21
CA ASN A 71 -10.60 1.31 14.18
C ASN A 71 -12.08 0.88 14.14
N MET A 72 -12.99 1.69 13.59
CA MET A 72 -14.41 1.34 13.48
C MET A 72 -14.65 0.16 12.54
N THR A 73 -13.78 -0.05 11.54
CA THR A 73 -13.77 -1.30 10.76
C THR A 73 -13.45 -2.50 11.66
N ASP A 74 -12.51 -2.35 12.61
CA ASP A 74 -12.19 -3.40 13.58
C ASP A 74 -13.36 -3.63 14.53
N LEU A 75 -14.03 -2.56 15.00
CA LEU A 75 -15.18 -2.70 15.91
C LEU A 75 -16.38 -3.35 15.22
N GLY A 76 -16.68 -2.98 13.96
CA GLY A 76 -17.70 -3.65 13.16
C GLY A 76 -17.38 -5.14 12.96
N ALA A 77 -16.13 -5.47 12.61
CA ALA A 77 -15.69 -6.85 12.48
C ALA A 77 -15.85 -7.65 13.80
N ILE A 78 -15.45 -7.06 14.94
CA ILE A 78 -15.61 -7.66 16.27
C ILE A 78 -17.10 -7.89 16.60
N ILE A 79 -17.97 -6.92 16.31
CA ILE A 79 -19.42 -7.07 16.54
C ILE A 79 -20.01 -8.16 15.65
N ALA A 80 -19.60 -8.22 14.39
CA ALA A 80 -20.06 -9.25 13.46
C ALA A 80 -19.65 -10.65 13.93
N GLU A 81 -18.40 -10.80 14.41
CA GLU A 81 -17.89 -12.06 14.96
C GLU A 81 -18.62 -12.49 16.23
N LEU A 82 -18.79 -11.58 17.20
CA LEU A 82 -19.52 -11.86 18.44
C LEU A 82 -21.00 -12.15 18.20
N GLY A 83 -21.62 -11.41 17.27
CA GLY A 83 -23.04 -11.51 16.91
C GLY A 83 -23.36 -12.65 15.96
N ARG A 84 -22.35 -13.29 15.34
CA ARG A 84 -22.50 -14.31 14.29
C ARG A 84 -23.37 -13.82 13.13
N ILE A 85 -23.23 -12.54 12.78
CA ILE A 85 -23.92 -11.89 11.66
C ILE A 85 -22.93 -11.66 10.53
N GLU A 86 -23.44 -11.57 9.30
CA GLU A 86 -22.60 -11.48 8.10
C GLU A 86 -21.79 -10.18 8.04
N ASN A 87 -22.35 -9.07 8.51
CA ASN A 87 -21.67 -7.79 8.51
C ASN A 87 -22.23 -6.85 9.59
N ALA A 88 -21.39 -5.98 10.13
CA ALA A 88 -21.79 -4.90 11.04
C ALA A 88 -21.00 -3.62 10.72
N ILE A 89 -21.73 -2.51 10.57
CA ILE A 89 -21.16 -1.19 10.27
C ILE A 89 -21.31 -0.33 11.53
N VAL A 90 -20.22 0.28 11.97
CA VAL A 90 -20.22 1.22 13.09
C VAL A 90 -20.12 2.62 12.52
N VAL A 91 -21.06 3.48 12.92
CA VAL A 91 -21.07 4.91 12.57
C VAL A 91 -20.90 5.71 13.87
N PRO A 92 -20.01 6.71 13.92
CA PRO A 92 -19.77 7.49 15.13
C PRO A 92 -20.76 8.66 15.14
N GLU A 93 -21.69 8.68 16.07
CA GLU A 93 -22.71 9.74 16.14
C GLU A 93 -22.64 10.51 17.46
N VAL A 94 -22.71 11.84 17.38
CA VAL A 94 -22.71 12.78 18.50
C VAL A 94 -24.10 13.39 18.76
N SER A 95 -25.13 12.94 18.05
CA SER A 95 -26.51 13.45 18.19
C SER A 95 -27.33 12.61 19.16
N THR A 96 -28.07 13.27 20.06
CA THR A 96 -29.03 12.63 20.97
C THR A 96 -30.47 12.59 20.41
N ASP A 97 -30.69 13.00 19.16
CA ASP A 97 -32.01 12.99 18.51
C ASP A 97 -32.22 11.71 17.67
N PRO A 98 -33.14 10.81 18.07
CA PRO A 98 -33.36 9.51 17.41
C PRO A 98 -33.76 9.58 15.94
N GLN A 99 -34.40 10.67 15.49
CA GLN A 99 -34.86 10.82 14.10
C GLN A 99 -33.69 11.12 13.14
N ILE A 100 -32.62 11.74 13.65
CA ILE A 100 -31.41 12.03 12.88
C ILE A 100 -30.56 10.75 12.77
N THR A 101 -30.52 9.93 13.82
CA THR A 101 -29.74 8.68 13.92
C THR A 101 -30.13 7.62 12.89
N ILE A 102 -31.42 7.48 12.57
CA ILE A 102 -31.88 6.47 11.60
C ILE A 102 -31.48 6.85 10.18
N LYS A 103 -31.42 8.16 9.88
CA LYS A 103 -31.11 8.65 8.54
C LYS A 103 -29.61 8.58 8.23
N SER A 104 -28.76 8.95 9.19
CA SER A 104 -27.29 8.87 9.08
C SER A 104 -26.79 7.44 8.89
N THR A 105 -27.42 6.45 9.54
CA THR A 105 -27.04 5.04 9.45
C THR A 105 -27.42 4.42 8.10
N ALA A 106 -28.45 4.94 7.42
CA ALA A 106 -28.88 4.43 6.11
C ALA A 106 -27.99 4.89 4.95
N ASP A 107 -27.25 5.99 5.12
CA ASP A 107 -26.37 6.58 4.10
C ASP A 107 -24.92 6.05 4.17
N ALA A 108 -24.58 5.24 5.20
CA ALA A 108 -23.26 4.66 5.45
C ALA A 108 -23.13 3.22 4.91
#